data_AF-R1FH53-F1
#
_entry.id   AF-R1FH53-F1
#
_cell.length_a   1.000
_cell.length_b   1.000
_cell.length_c   1.000
_cell.angle_alpha   90.00
_cell.angle_beta   90.00
_cell.angle_gamma   90.00
#
_symmetry.space_group_name_H-M   'P 1'
#
loop_
_entity.id
_entity.type
_entity.pdbx_description
1 polymer ?
#
loop_
_entity_poly.entity_id
_entity_poly.type
_entity_poly.pdbx_seq_one_letter_code
_entity_poly.pdbx_strand_id
1 'polypeptide(L)' 'TYLFNLNAAQVVDACPKGNMSRFANHSDKANCDTKIMTVRGDQHIGLYAKERIGRGEEIFFNYRW' A
#
# COMPACT_ATOMS: atom_id res chain seq x y z
N THR A 1 -0.83 9.63 -8.09
CA THR A 1 -1.93 8.78 -8.57
C THR A 1 -2.03 7.56 -7.66
N TYR A 2 -3.21 7.23 -7.15
CA TYR A 2 -3.42 6.12 -6.20
C TYR A 2 -3.93 4.85 -6.89
N LEU A 3 -3.33 4.54 -8.05
CA LEU A 3 -3.64 3.36 -8.84
C LEU A 3 -2.57 2.31 -8.54
N PHE A 4 -2.99 1.18 -7.97
CA PHE A 4 -2.10 0.04 -7.76
C PHE A 4 -2.52 -1.10 -8.68
N ASN A 5 -1.58 -1.62 -9.46
CA ASN A 5 -1.81 -2.78 -10.31
C ASN A 5 -1.91 -4.03 -9.42
N LEU A 6 -3.07 -4.68 -9.42
CA LEU A 6 -3.31 -5.90 -8.67
C LEU A 6 -2.91 -7.14 -9.49
N ASN A 7 -3.19 -7.08 -10.79
CA ASN A 7 -2.81 -8.06 -11.81
C ASN A 7 -2.89 -7.40 -13.21
N ALA A 8 -2.59 -8.17 -14.27
CA ALA A 8 -2.60 -7.66 -15.65
C ALA A 8 -3.98 -7.15 -16.13
N ALA A 9 -5.06 -7.45 -15.43
CA ALA A 9 -6.43 -7.10 -15.80
C ALA A 9 -7.12 -6.14 -14.81
N GLN A 10 -6.57 -5.94 -13.60
CA GLN A 10 -7.25 -5.25 -12.50
C GLN A 10 -6.34 -4.24 -11.81
N VAL A 11 -6.92 -3.06 -11.58
CA VAL A 11 -6.28 -1.93 -10.91
C VAL A 11 -7.12 -1.55 -9.71
N VAL A 12 -6.48 -1.37 -8.55
CA VAL A 12 -7.12 -0.81 -7.36
C VAL A 12 -7.01 0.70 -7.44
N ASP A 13 -8.17 1.37 -7.53
CA ASP A 13 -8.29 2.82 -7.44
C ASP A 13 -8.82 3.23 -6.05
N ALA A 14 -7.97 3.90 -5.27
CA ALA A 14 -8.32 4.41 -3.94
C ALA A 14 -8.89 5.85 -3.96
N CYS A 15 -9.12 6.45 -5.14
CA CYS A 15 -9.73 7.78 -5.27
C CYS A 15 -11.19 7.84 -4.77
N PRO A 16 -12.11 6.92 -5.14
CA PRO A 16 -13.52 7.03 -4.74
C PRO A 16 -13.81 6.47 -3.34
N LYS A 17 -13.11 5.42 -2.89
CA LYS A 17 -13.22 4.81 -1.56
C LYS A 17 -11.88 4.19 -1.16
N GLY A 18 -11.43 4.39 0.08
CA GLY A 18 -10.15 3.85 0.57
C GLY A 18 -10.09 3.84 2.10
N ASN A 19 -9.11 3.13 2.66
CA ASN A 19 -8.85 3.07 4.10
C ASN A 19 -7.82 4.12 4.54
N MET A 20 -7.48 4.17 5.83
CA MET A 20 -6.49 5.13 6.36
C MET A 20 -5.11 5.03 5.69
N SER A 21 -4.75 3.87 5.13
CA SER A 21 -3.48 3.67 4.42
C SER A 21 -3.35 4.53 3.15
N ARG A 22 -4.45 5.08 2.63
CA ARG A 22 -4.44 6.02 1.48
C ARG A 22 -3.70 7.32 1.77
N PHE A 23 -3.53 7.68 3.05
CA PHE A 23 -2.82 8.90 3.44
C PHE A 23 -1.32 8.67 3.65
N ALA A 24 -0.84 7.42 3.55
CA ALA A 24 0.58 7.14 3.63
C ALA A 24 1.28 7.67 2.38
N ASN A 25 2.31 8.48 2.60
CA ASN A 25 2.98 9.22 1.55
C ASN A 25 4.00 8.37 0.79
N HIS A 26 4.36 8.82 -0.41
CA HIS A 26 5.45 8.22 -1.17
C HIS A 26 6.81 8.65 -0.60
N SER A 27 7.71 7.69 -0.40
CA SER A 27 9.13 7.98 -0.14
C SER A 27 10.01 6.91 -0.77
N ASP A 28 11.15 7.29 -1.34
CA ASP A 28 12.21 6.37 -1.76
C ASP A 28 12.89 5.70 -0.56
N LYS A 29 12.76 6.29 0.63
CA LYS A 29 13.14 5.71 1.93
C LYS A 29 11.90 5.31 2.72
N ALA A 30 11.10 4.41 2.15
CA ALA A 30 9.88 3.92 2.77
C ALA A 30 10.17 3.02 3.98
N ASN A 31 9.43 3.22 5.08
CA ASN A 31 9.42 2.34 6.25
C ASN A 31 8.38 1.20 6.14
N CYS A 32 7.52 1.24 5.11
CA CYS A 32 6.56 0.18 4.80
C CYS A 32 6.69 -0.36 3.36
N ASP A 33 6.38 -1.64 3.20
CA ASP A 33 6.28 -2.37 1.93
C ASP A 33 4.84 -2.76 1.63
N THR A 34 4.49 -2.78 0.35
CA THR A 34 3.23 -3.33 -0.14
C THR A 34 3.44 -4.77 -0.62
N LYS A 35 2.49 -5.67 -0.30
CA LYS A 35 2.48 -7.04 -0.82
C LYS A 35 1.09 -7.40 -1.32
N ILE A 36 1.03 -7.99 -2.51
CA ILE A 36 -0.20 -8.55 -3.06
C ILE A 36 -0.38 -9.95 -2.47
N MET A 37 -1.52 -10.19 -1.86
CA MET A 37 -1.87 -11.46 -1.21
C MET A 37 -3.25 -11.90 -1.64
N THR A 38 -3.43 -13.21 -1.82
CA THR A 38 -4.76 -13.79 -2.09
C THR A 38 -5.40 -14.15 -0.75
N VAL A 39 -6.55 -13.56 -0.45
CA VAL A 39 -7.33 -13.80 0.76
C VAL A 39 -8.72 -14.24 0.32
N ARG A 40 -9.09 -15.50 0.64
CA ARG A 40 -10.39 -16.09 0.29
C ARG A 40 -10.72 -16.07 -1.22
N GLY A 41 -9.69 -16.13 -2.07
CA GLY A 41 -9.83 -16.13 -3.54
C GLY A 41 -9.69 -14.75 -4.17
N ASP A 42 -9.72 -13.69 -3.38
CA ASP A 42 -9.58 -12.31 -3.86
C ASP A 42 -8.17 -11.76 -3.60
N GLN A 43 -7.61 -11.05 -4.57
CA GLN A 43 -6.33 -10.37 -4.39
C GLN A 43 -6.50 -9.08 -3.60
N HIS A 44 -5.60 -8.89 -2.64
CA HIS A 44 -5.58 -7.76 -1.71
C HIS A 44 -4.17 -7.18 -1.64
N ILE A 45 -4.07 -5.87 -1.43
CA ILE A 45 -2.79 -5.20 -1.18
C ILE A 45 -2.67 -4.97 0.32
N GLY A 46 -1.72 -5.66 0.95
CA GLY A 46 -1.36 -5.45 2.35
C GLY A 46 -0.18 -4.49 2.48
N LEU A 47 -0.25 -3.59 3.45
CA LEU A 47 0.85 -2.71 3.85
C LEU A 47 1.53 -3.28 5.10
N TYR A 48 2.83 -3.48 5.03
CA TYR A 48 3.63 -4.13 6.08
C TYR A 48 4.81 -3.26 6.46
N ALA A 49 5.11 -3.17 7.76
CA ALA A 49 6.30 -2.47 8.24
C ALA A 49 7.58 -3.24 7.84
N LYS A 50 8.56 -2.54 7.25
CA LYS A 50 9.88 -3.07 6.89
C LYS A 50 10.84 -3.03 8.07
N GLU A 51 10.59 -2.10 8.97
CA GLU A 51 11.37 -1.86 10.17
C GLU A 51 10.44 -1.52 11.34
N ARG A 52 11.02 -1.38 12.54
CA ARG A 52 10.24 -1.00 13.73
C ARG A 52 9.84 0.47 13.62
N ILE A 53 8.54 0.72 13.53
CA ILE A 53 7.97 2.07 13.47
C ILE A 53 7.60 2.51 14.89
N GLY A 54 8.14 3.66 15.30
CA GLY A 54 7.86 4.30 16.59
C GLY A 54 6.44 4.89 16.66
N ARG A 55 5.96 5.16 17.88
CA ARG A 55 4.67 5.83 18.07
C ARG A 55 4.74 7.25 17.51
N GLY A 56 3.84 7.57 16.57
CA GLY A 56 3.75 8.91 15.96
C GLY A 56 4.68 9.12 14.77
N GLU A 57 5.47 8.12 14.37
CA GLU A 57 6.23 8.17 13.12
C GLU A 57 5.29 8.08 11.93
N GLU A 58 5.57 8.88 10.91
CA GLU A 58 4.80 8.89 9.67
C GLU A 58 5.08 7.63 8.85
N ILE A 59 4.03 7.10 8.23
CA ILE A 59 4.11 5.89 7.42
C ILE A 59 4.35 6.29 5.97
N PHE A 60 5.41 5.75 5.37
CA PHE A 60 5.76 5.94 3.97
C PHE A 60 5.84 4.60 3.26
N PHE A 61 5.37 4.54 2.02
CA PHE A 61 5.52 3.37 1.17
C PHE A 61 5.93 3.75 -0.26
N ASN A 62 6.49 2.80 -0.99
CA ASN A 62 6.94 3.06 -2.36
C ASN A 62 5.79 2.88 -3.35
N TYR A 63 5.47 3.92 -4.13
CA TYR A 63 4.41 3.91 -5.14
C TYR A 63 4.87 3.31 -6.48
N ARG A 64 6.15 2.97 -6.63
CA ARG A 64 6.75 2.42 -7.86
C ARG A 64 6.65 0.90 -8.00
N TRP A 65 5.93 0.19 -7.14
CA TRP A 65 5.63 -1.24 -7.30
C TRP A 65 4.17 -1.49 -7.63
#